data_AF-A0A7G2IWD5-F1
#
_entry.id   AF-A0A7G2IWD5-F1
#
_cell.length_a   1.000
_cell.length_b   1.000
_cell.length_c   1.000
_cell.angle_alpha   90.00
_cell.angle_beta   90.00
_cell.angle_gamma   90.00
#
_symmetry.space_group_name_H-M   'P 1'
#
loop_
_entity.id
_entity.type
_entity.pdbx_description
1 polymer ?
#
loop_
_entity_poly.entity_id
_entity_poly.type
_entity_poly.pdbx_seq_one_letter_code
_entity_poly.pdbx_strand_id
1 'polypeptide(L)'
;MRDNGIQFAMQQNEPEDHFGSLLLLTAWLAENERHTECEQLLAWHLFPWSSRFLNVFIEKADHPFYQALGELARLTLAQWQSQLLIPVADKPLFR
;
A
#
# COMPACT_ATOMS: atom_id res chain seq x y z
N MET A 1 4.56 13.02 -1.19
CA MET A 1 3.34 13.54 -1.86
C MET A 1 3.47 15.00 -2.29
N ARG A 2 3.72 15.95 -1.36
CA ARG A 2 3.83 17.40 -1.67
C ARG A 2 4.85 17.76 -2.75
N ASP A 3 6.07 17.23 -2.65
CA ASP A 3 7.15 17.53 -3.62
C ASP A 3 6.85 16.99 -5.03
N ASN A 4 6.02 15.96 -5.13
CA ASN A 4 5.56 15.39 -6.38
C ASN A 4 4.25 16.06 -6.88
N GLY A 5 3.79 17.16 -6.26
CA GLY A 5 2.55 17.84 -6.65
C GLY A 5 1.29 16.97 -6.54
N ILE A 6 1.31 15.93 -5.70
CA ILE A 6 0.16 15.03 -5.51
C ILE A 6 -0.82 15.70 -4.54
N GLN A 7 -1.99 16.12 -5.07
CA GLN A 7 -3.12 16.62 -4.29
C GLN A 7 -4.21 15.55 -4.22
N PHE A 8 -3.97 14.51 -3.42
CA PHE A 8 -4.96 13.47 -3.19
C PHE A 8 -5.80 13.84 -1.97
N ALA A 9 -6.97 14.45 -2.22
CA ALA A 9 -7.86 14.91 -1.15
C ALA A 9 -8.68 13.74 -0.59
N MET A 10 -8.20 13.12 0.48
CA MET A 10 -9.06 12.31 1.35
C MET A 10 -9.96 13.22 2.20
N GLN A 11 -11.02 12.64 2.79
CA GLN A 11 -11.88 13.39 3.72
C GLN A 11 -11.02 14.09 4.78
N GLN A 12 -11.33 15.36 5.06
CA GLN A 12 -10.58 16.18 6.02
C GLN A 12 -10.44 15.42 7.35
N ASN A 13 -9.18 15.13 7.74
CA ASN A 13 -8.71 14.48 8.98
C ASN A 13 -8.42 12.96 8.94
N GLU A 14 -8.47 12.28 7.80
CA GLU A 14 -7.92 10.92 7.71
C GLU A 14 -6.39 10.93 7.53
N PRO A 15 -5.64 10.02 8.20
CA PRO A 15 -4.22 9.83 7.93
C PRO A 15 -3.95 9.41 6.48
N GLU A 16 -2.99 10.05 5.83
CA GLU A 16 -2.60 9.77 4.44
C GLU A 16 -2.03 8.35 4.24
N ASP A 17 -1.67 7.65 5.32
CA ASP A 17 -1.06 6.32 5.35
C ASP A 17 -2.06 5.18 5.58
N HIS A 18 -3.37 5.45 5.53
CA HIS A 18 -4.38 4.40 5.55
C HIS A 18 -4.18 3.42 4.36
N PHE A 19 -4.16 2.11 4.65
CA PHE A 19 -3.84 1.05 3.68
C PHE A 19 -4.69 1.13 2.41
N GLY A 20 -6.02 1.20 2.56
CA GLY A 20 -6.93 1.27 1.41
C GLY A 20 -6.73 2.55 0.59
N SER A 21 -6.40 3.65 1.25
CA SER A 21 -6.23 4.93 0.59
C SER A 21 -4.93 5.03 -0.20
N LEU A 22 -3.85 4.40 0.29
CA LEU A 22 -2.62 4.24 -0.48
C LEU A 22 -2.82 3.36 -1.71
N LEU A 23 -3.67 2.33 -1.63
CA LEU A 23 -4.03 1.53 -2.81
C LEU A 23 -4.82 2.36 -3.84
N LEU A 24 -5.75 3.19 -3.40
CA LEU A 24 -6.48 4.11 -4.29
C LEU A 24 -5.54 5.12 -4.93
N LEU A 25 -4.58 5.67 -4.18
CA LEU A 25 -3.57 6.57 -4.74
C LEU A 25 -2.65 5.83 -5.73
N THR A 26 -2.29 4.58 -5.46
CA THR A 26 -1.51 3.73 -6.38
C THR A 26 -2.26 3.58 -7.71
N ALA A 27 -3.56 3.25 -7.65
CA ALA A 27 -4.40 3.16 -8.84
C ALA A 27 -4.46 4.48 -9.60
N TRP A 28 -4.72 5.59 -8.90
CA TRP A 28 -4.77 6.92 -9.51
C TRP A 28 -3.44 7.32 -10.18
N LEU A 29 -2.30 7.05 -9.55
CA LEU A 29 -0.98 7.32 -10.15
C LEU A 29 -0.77 6.48 -11.42
N ALA A 30 -1.14 5.20 -11.40
CA ALA A 30 -1.05 4.34 -12.56
C ALA A 30 -1.96 4.78 -13.72
N GLU A 31 -3.19 5.19 -13.42
CA GLU A 31 -4.16 5.71 -14.40
C GLU A 31 -3.71 7.03 -15.04
N ASN A 32 -2.90 7.82 -14.32
CA ASN A 32 -2.34 9.08 -14.82
C ASN A 32 -0.92 8.92 -15.40
N GLU A 33 -0.48 7.69 -15.71
CA GLU A 33 0.83 7.38 -16.29
C GLU A 33 2.04 7.83 -15.43
N ARG A 34 1.82 8.03 -14.13
CA ARG A 34 2.84 8.46 -13.15
C ARG A 34 3.56 7.27 -12.54
N HIS A 35 4.17 6.46 -13.41
CA HIS A 35 4.75 5.16 -13.02
C HIS A 35 5.88 5.28 -12.00
N THR A 36 6.75 6.29 -12.14
CA THR A 36 7.86 6.52 -11.20
C THR A 36 7.34 6.79 -9.78
N GLU A 37 6.36 7.67 -9.65
CA GLU A 37 5.76 8.00 -8.35
C GLU A 37 4.94 6.84 -7.79
N CYS A 38 4.33 6.03 -8.66
CA CYS A 38 3.65 4.80 -8.28
C CYS A 38 4.64 3.79 -7.64
N GLU A 39 5.79 3.54 -8.29
CA GLU A 39 6.82 2.66 -7.73
C GLU A 39 7.38 3.21 -6.41
N GLN A 40 7.65 4.51 -6.32
CA GLN A 40 8.10 5.16 -5.08
C GLN A 40 7.08 5.03 -3.94
N LEU A 41 5.79 5.24 -4.24
CA LEU A 41 4.72 5.08 -3.26
C LEU A 41 4.70 3.65 -2.71
N LEU A 42 4.73 2.66 -3.60
CA LEU A 42 4.75 1.26 -3.23
C LEU A 42 6.00 0.90 -2.40
N ALA A 43 7.19 1.22 -2.90
CA ALA A 43 8.45 0.80 -2.30
C ALA A 43 8.75 1.49 -0.96
N TRP A 44 8.39 2.76 -0.80
CA TRP A 44 8.81 3.55 0.37
C TRP A 44 7.69 3.81 1.37
N HIS A 45 6.44 3.75 0.93
CA HIS A 45 5.29 4.15 1.74
C HIS A 45 4.26 3.05 1.99
N LEU A 46 4.22 1.98 1.19
CA LEU A 46 3.30 0.85 1.42
C LEU A 46 4.02 -0.45 1.83
N PHE A 47 4.90 -0.98 0.99
CA PHE A 47 5.57 -2.26 1.21
C PHE A 47 6.42 -2.39 2.47
N PRO A 48 7.00 -1.32 3.05
CA PRO A 48 7.76 -1.45 4.30
C PRO A 48 6.94 -2.00 5.48
N TRP A 49 5.60 -1.89 5.45
CA TRP A 49 4.74 -2.32 6.56
C TRP A 49 3.49 -3.11 6.13
N SER A 50 3.09 -3.05 4.86
CA SER A 50 1.84 -3.67 4.40
C SER A 50 1.81 -5.19 4.57
N SER A 51 2.94 -5.88 4.41
CA SER A 51 3.02 -7.32 4.65
C SER A 51 2.73 -7.67 6.12
N ARG A 52 3.28 -6.90 7.07
CA ARG A 52 3.00 -7.06 8.49
C ARG A 52 1.54 -6.76 8.82
N PHE A 53 1.00 -5.66 8.29
CA PHE A 53 -0.41 -5.31 8.43
C PHE A 53 -1.32 -6.44 7.94
N LEU A 54 -1.10 -6.95 6.72
CA LEU A 54 -1.92 -8.01 6.14
C LEU A 54 -1.83 -9.33 6.92
N ASN A 55 -0.64 -9.71 7.40
CA ASN A 55 -0.49 -10.91 8.22
C ASN A 55 -1.33 -10.85 9.50
N VAL A 56 -1.28 -9.71 10.22
CA VAL A 56 -2.10 -9.52 11.43
C VAL A 56 -3.58 -9.42 11.07
N PHE A 57 -3.91 -8.72 10.00
CA PHE A 57 -5.28 -8.56 9.53
C PHE A 57 -5.94 -9.90 9.21
N ILE A 58 -5.28 -10.77 8.44
CA ILE A 58 -5.77 -12.11 8.09
C ILE A 58 -5.95 -12.96 9.36
N GLU A 59 -4.96 -12.96 10.26
CA GLU A 59 -5.00 -13.73 11.51
C GLU A 59 -6.18 -13.29 12.41
N LYS A 60 -6.53 -12.00 12.41
CA LYS A 60 -7.52 -11.41 13.33
C LYS A 60 -8.87 -11.07 12.69
N ALA A 61 -9.07 -11.29 11.40
CA ALA A 61 -10.26 -10.84 10.67
C ALA A 61 -11.58 -11.44 11.16
N ASP A 62 -11.55 -12.58 11.89
CA ASP A 62 -12.68 -13.29 12.53
C ASP A 62 -13.93 -13.48 11.64
N HIS A 63 -13.77 -13.37 10.32
CA HIS A 63 -14.82 -13.51 9.33
C HIS A 63 -14.22 -13.99 8.00
N PRO A 64 -14.72 -15.08 7.39
CA PRO A 64 -14.12 -15.68 6.19
C PRO A 64 -13.97 -14.72 5.01
N PHE A 65 -14.91 -13.80 4.83
CA PHE A 65 -14.83 -12.78 3.78
C PHE A 65 -13.58 -11.90 3.93
N TYR A 66 -13.31 -11.39 5.13
CA TYR A 66 -12.18 -10.48 5.36
C TYR A 66 -10.85 -11.24 5.40
N GLN A 67 -10.84 -12.50 5.83
CA GLN A 67 -9.67 -13.37 5.67
C GLN A 67 -9.31 -13.55 4.18
N ALA A 68 -10.29 -13.91 3.35
CA ALA A 68 -10.09 -14.08 1.92
C ALA A 68 -9.67 -12.77 1.23
N LEU A 69 -10.24 -11.64 1.65
CA LEU A 69 -9.84 -10.31 1.16
C LEU A 69 -8.37 -10.02 1.48
N GLY A 70 -7.95 -10.28 2.73
CA GLY A 70 -6.56 -10.10 3.15
C GLY A 70 -5.59 -10.98 2.37
N GLU A 71 -5.93 -12.24 2.15
CA GLU A 71 -5.12 -13.17 1.36
C GLU A 71 -5.01 -12.74 -0.11
N LEU A 72 -6.12 -12.31 -0.72
CA LEU A 72 -6.10 -11.78 -2.08
C LEU A 72 -5.17 -10.54 -2.18
N ALA A 73 -5.29 -9.60 -1.24
CA ALA A 73 -4.41 -8.44 -1.19
C ALA A 73 -2.95 -8.86 -1.01
N ARG A 74 -2.65 -9.80 -0.09
CA ARG A 74 -1.29 -10.28 0.17
C ARG A 74 -0.65 -10.89 -1.08
N LEU A 75 -1.37 -11.74 -1.81
CA LEU A 75 -0.89 -12.35 -3.04
C LEU A 75 -0.66 -11.32 -4.15
N THR A 76 -1.61 -10.40 -4.35
CA THR A 76 -1.50 -9.33 -5.37
C THR A 76 -0.31 -8.42 -5.09
N LEU A 77 -0.16 -7.96 -3.84
CA LEU A 77 0.93 -7.05 -3.48
C LEU A 77 2.30 -7.74 -3.52
N ALA A 78 2.38 -9.02 -3.19
CA ALA A 78 3.63 -9.79 -3.35
C ALA A 78 4.07 -9.87 -4.82
N GLN A 79 3.13 -10.08 -5.74
CA GLN A 79 3.42 -10.07 -7.17
C GLN A 79 3.93 -8.71 -7.63
N TRP A 80 3.29 -7.61 -7.21
CA TRP A 80 3.74 -6.26 -7.53
C TRP A 80 5.14 -5.96 -6.97
N GLN A 81 5.40 -6.36 -5.72
CA GLN A 81 6.70 -6.19 -5.09
C GLN A 81 7.83 -6.92 -5.84
N SER A 82 7.55 -8.11 -6.40
CA SER A 82 8.54 -8.85 -7.21
C SER A 82 8.90 -8.19 -8.54
N GLN A 83 8.06 -7.26 -9.00
CA GLN A 83 8.24 -6.53 -10.27
C GLN A 83 8.87 -5.15 -10.08
N LEU A 84 9.04 -4.70 -8.83
CA LEU A 84 9.67 -3.41 -8.55
C LEU A 84 11.13 -3.39 -9.00
N LEU A 85 11.51 -2.28 -9.64
CA LEU A 85 12.88 -2.02 -10.04
C LEU A 85 13.71 -1.34 -8.94
N ILE A 86 13.04 -0.69 -7.98
CA ILE A 86 13.65 -0.03 -6.83
C ILE A 86 13.48 -0.86 -5.55
N PRO A 87 14.46 -0.82 -4.62
CA PRO A 87 14.36 -1.58 -3.37
C PRO A 87 13.26 -1.03 -2.46
N VAL A 88 12.57 -1.94 -1.78
CA VAL A 88 11.66 -1.59 -0.67
C VAL A 88 12.48 -1.01 0.47
N ALA A 89 12.01 0.08 1.06
CA ALA A 89 12.70 0.72 2.18
C ALA A 89 12.68 -0.19 3.42
N ASP A 90 13.85 -0.50 3.96
CA ASP A 90 13.97 -1.25 5.21
C ASP A 90 13.65 -0.33 6.40
N LYS A 91 12.61 -0.69 7.16
CA LYS A 91 12.10 0.10 8.29
C LYS A 91 11.78 -0.82 9.46
N PRO A 92 12.17 -0.47 10.70
CA PRO A 92 11.79 -1.25 11.87
C PRO A 92 10.28 -1.27 12.05
N LEU A 93 9.74 -2.45 12.32
CA LEU A 93 8.34 -2.65 12.66
C LEU A 93 8.21 -2.78 14.18
N PHE A 94 7.39 -1.92 14.78
CA PHE A 94 7.22 -1.85 16.24
C PHE A 94 6.02 -2.67 16.74
N ARG A 95 5.27 -3.32 15.85
CA ARG A 95 4.10 -4.15 16.18
C ARG A 95 3.99 -5.35 15.25
#